data_AF-A0A352UMF2-F1
#
_entry.id   AF-A0A352UMF2-F1
#
_cell.length_a   1.000
_cell.length_b   1.000
_cell.length_c   1.000
_cell.angle_alpha   90.00
_cell.angle_beta   90.00
_cell.angle_gamma   90.00
#
_symmetry.space_group_name_H-M   'P 1'
#
loop_
_entity.id
_entity.type
_entity.pdbx_description
1 polymer ?
#
loop_
_entity_poly.entity_id
_entity_poly.type
_entity_poly.pdbx_seq_one_letter_code
_entity_poly.pdbx_strand_id
1 'polypeptide(L)' 'DIAMVFQNYALYPHMTVYENMGFSLKLKKLDKATIDKKVREAAEILHITQYL' A
#
# COMPACT_ATOMS: atom_id res chain seq x y z
N ASP A 1 -5.45 -5.16 15.77
CA ASP A 1 -4.72 -4.29 14.82
C ASP A 1 -5.59 -3.13 14.37
N ILE A 2 -5.44 -1.98 15.02
CA ILE A 2 -6.17 -0.75 14.69
C ILE A 2 -5.37 -0.03 13.61
N ALA A 3 -5.96 0.14 12.42
CA ALA A 3 -5.39 1.00 11.36
C ALA A 3 -5.99 2.41 11.51
N MET A 4 -5.14 3.39 11.80
CA MET A 4 -5.54 4.79 11.95
C MET A 4 -5.48 5.49 10.58
N VAL A 5 -6.61 6.03 10.11
CA VAL A 5 -6.71 6.88 8.91
C VAL A 5 -6.56 8.34 9.32
N PHE A 6 -5.57 9.04 8.77
CA PHE A 6 -5.38 10.47 8.97
C PHE A 6 -6.09 11.28 7.88
N GLN A 7 -6.67 12.43 8.27
CA GLN A 7 -7.33 13.38 7.38
C GLN A 7 -6.35 14.11 6.44
N ASN A 8 -5.05 14.11 6.76
CA ASN A 8 -3.98 14.58 5.88
C ASN A 8 -3.25 13.37 5.29
N TYR A 9 -3.10 13.33 3.95
CA TYR A 9 -2.46 12.23 3.24
C TYR A 9 -1.04 11.97 3.77
N ALA A 10 -0.87 10.90 4.55
CA ALA A 10 0.44 10.35 4.90
C ALA A 10 1.03 9.57 3.72
N LEU A 11 0.93 10.14 2.51
CA LEU A 11 1.54 9.60 1.30
C LEU A 11 2.96 10.15 1.22
N TYR A 12 3.92 9.27 0.96
CA TYR A 12 5.28 9.64 0.63
C TYR A 12 5.30 10.17 -0.81
N PRO A 13 5.52 11.48 -1.04
CA PRO A 13 5.38 12.10 -2.37
C PRO A 13 6.47 11.66 -3.36
N HIS A 14 7.54 11.03 -2.87
CA HIS A 14 8.64 10.50 -3.67
C HIS A 14 8.50 9.01 -3.98
N MET A 15 7.42 8.37 -3.53
CA MET A 15 7.16 6.93 -3.72
C MET A 15 5.95 6.74 -4.64
N THR A 16 5.98 5.66 -5.42
CA THR A 16 4.82 5.23 -6.23
C THR A 16 3.65 4.81 -5.32
N VAL A 17 2.44 4.70 -5.90
CA VAL A 17 1.26 4.21 -5.16
C VAL A 17 1.52 2.79 -4.63
N TYR A 18 2.12 1.93 -5.45
CA TYR A 18 2.55 0.59 -5.04
C TYR A 18 3.48 0.61 -3.84
N GLU A 19 4.51 1.46 -3.86
CA GLU A 19 5.47 1.58 -2.76
C GLU A 19 4.83 2.13 -1.49
N ASN A 20 3.95 3.12 -1.60
CA ASN A 20 3.20 3.66 -0.47
C ASN A 20 2.32 2.60 0.21
N MET A 21 1.59 1.82 -0.58
CA MET A 21 0.72 0.75 -0.05
C MET A 21 1.52 -0.44 0.49
N GLY A 22 2.63 -0.78 -0.17
CA GLY A 22 3.51 -1.87 0.23
C GLY A 22 4.47 -1.53 1.37
N PHE A 23 4.68 -0.26 1.70
CA PHE A 23 5.68 0.20 2.67
C PHE A 23 5.49 -0.44 4.05
N SER A 24 4.26 -0.39 4.57
CA SER A 24 3.90 -0.99 5.87
C SER A 24 4.09 -2.51 5.89
N LEU A 25 3.90 -3.19 4.74
CA LEU A 25 4.09 -4.63 4.61
C LEU A 25 5.57 -5.01 4.50
N LYS A 26 6.37 -4.17 3.82
CA LYS A 26 7.83 -4.29 3.73
C LYS A 26 8.50 -4.07 5.09
N LEU A 27 8.01 -3.11 5.89
CA LEU A 27 8.47 -2.91 7.28
C LEU A 27 8.21 -4.14 8.16
N LYS A 28 7.11 -4.87 7.89
CA LYS A 28 6.79 -6.15 8.56
C LYS A 28 7.62 -7.35 8.03
N LYS A 29 8.60 -7.12 7.14
CA LYS A 29 9.47 -8.14 6.53
C LYS A 29 8.71 -9.26 5.80
N LEU A 30 7.54 -8.94 5.25
CA LEU A 30 6.81 -9.89 4.40
C LEU A 30 7.57 -10.11 3.08
N ASP A 31 7.38 -11.28 2.50
CA ASP A 31 7.95 -11.62 1.20
C ASP A 31 7.33 -10.78 0.08
N LYS A 32 8.10 -10.54 -0.99
CA LYS A 32 7.67 -9.69 -2.09
C LYS A 32 6.40 -10.19 -2.79
N ALA A 33 6.20 -11.51 -2.86
CA ALA A 33 5.03 -12.09 -3.51
C ALA A 33 3.75 -11.83 -2.69
N THR A 34 3.83 -11.98 -1.36
CA THR A 34 2.72 -11.65 -0.46
C THR A 34 2.42 -10.15 -0.47
N ILE A 35 3.44 -9.29 -0.56
CA ILE A 35 3.25 -7.84 -0.69
C ILE A 35 2.50 -7.51 -1.99
N ASP A 36 2.97 -8.03 -3.13
CA ASP A 36 2.34 -7.76 -4.44
C ASP A 36 0.87 -8.19 -4.46
N LYS A 37 0.57 -9.40 -3.96
CA LYS A 37 -0.81 -9.90 -3.87
C LYS A 37 -1.70 -8.97 -3.04
N LYS A 38 -1.24 -8.57 -1.85
CA LYS A 38 -2.01 -7.71 -0.94
C LYS A 38 -2.19 -6.29 -1.48
N VAL A 39 -1.17 -5.75 -2.14
CA VAL A 39 -1.24 -4.41 -2.75
C VAL A 39 -2.21 -4.41 -3.92
N ARG A 40 -2.18 -5.43 -4.79
CA ARG A 40 -3.14 -5.58 -5.90
C ARG A 40 -4.58 -5.72 -5.43
N GLU A 41 -4.82 -6.57 -4.44
CA GLU A 41 -6.16 -6.76 -3.84
C GLU A 41 -6.70 -5.45 -3.25
N ALA A 42 -5.86 -4.72 -2.51
CA ALA A 42 -6.25 -3.42 -1.97
C ALA A 42 -6.48 -2.37 -3.07
N ALA A 43 -5.68 -2.38 -4.14
CA ALA A 43 -5.84 -1.45 -5.26
C ALA A 43 -7.10 -1.73 -6.08
N GLU A 44 -7.51 -3.00 -6.21
CA GLU A 44 -8.78 -3.38 -6.84
C GLU A 44 -9.98 -2.89 -6.04
N ILE A 45 -9.97 -3.08 -4.71
CA ILE A 45 -11.03 -2.60 -3.80
C ILE A 45 -11.16 -1.07 -3.87
N LEU A 46 -10.03 -0.38 -3.96
CA LEU A 46 -9.99 1.09 -4.03
C LEU A 46 -10.14 1.63 -5.46
N HIS A 47 -10.29 0.76 -6.47
CA HIS A 47 -10.35 1.13 -7.89
C HIS A 47 -9.16 1.99 -8.38
N ILE A 48 -7.99 1.81 -7.77
CA ILE A 48 -6.75 2.53 -8.10
C ILE A 48 -5.73 1.64 -8.83
N THR A 49 -6.13 0.46 -9.30
CA THR A 49 -5.25 -0.47 -10.04
C THR A 49 -4.54 0.18 -11.22
N GLN A 50 -5.14 1.19 -11.85
CA GLN A 50 -4.54 1.95 -12.96
C GLN A 50 -3.37 2.88 -12.55
N TYR A 51 -3.18 3.11 -11.25
CA TYR A 51 -2.13 3.97 -10.69
C TYR A 51 -0.99 3.17 -10.03
N LEU A 52 -1.07 1.83 -10.05
CA LEU A 52 -0.02 0.93 -9.56
C LEU A 52 1.19 0.88 -10.49
#